data_AF-A0A930QEH6-F1
#
_entry.id   AF-A0A930QEH6-F1
#
_cell.length_a   1.000
_cell.length_b   1.000
_cell.length_c   1.000
_cell.angle_alpha   90.00
_cell.angle_beta   90.00
_cell.angle_gamma   90.00
#
_symmetry.space_group_name_H-M   'P 1'
#
loop_
_entity.id
_entity.type
_entity.pdbx_description
1 polymer ?
#
loop_
_entity_poly.entity_id
_entity_poly.type
_entity_poly.pdbx_seq_one_letter_code
_entity_poly.pdbx_strand_id
1 'polypeptide(L)' 'NPEDGNVLDAEYHGIPGLYAVGNTQGGRFVGDYPVVTAGVSHAFALVYGRLVGNVTAQL' A
#
# COMPACT_ATOMS: atom_id res chain seq x y z
N ASN A 1 -7.56 -1.60 -7.45
CA ASN A 1 -6.40 -2.49 -7.60
C ASN A 1 -5.41 -2.20 -6.46
N PRO A 2 -4.76 -3.20 -5.83
CA PRO A 2 -3.90 -2.96 -4.65
C PRO A 2 -2.71 -2.03 -4.93
N GLU A 3 -2.26 -1.95 -6.18
CA GLU A 3 -1.21 -1.03 -6.66
C GLU A 3 -1.63 0.46 -6.65
N ASP A 4 -2.93 0.76 -6.60
CA ASP A 4 -3.44 2.13 -6.55
C ASP A 4 -3.23 2.76 -5.17
N GLY A 5 -3.14 1.93 -4.11
CA GLY A 5 -2.89 2.36 -2.73
C GLY A 5 -3.98 3.23 -2.11
N ASN A 6 -5.18 3.31 -2.71
CA ASN A 6 -6.30 4.06 -2.16
C ASN A 6 -6.66 3.55 -0.77
N VAL A 7 -6.84 4.47 0.17
CA VAL A 7 -7.44 4.15 1.47
C VAL A 7 -8.92 3.89 1.26
N LEU A 8 -9.44 2.87 1.92
CA LEU A 8 -10.84 2.46 1.81
C LEU A 8 -11.65 2.95 3.02
N ASP A 9 -12.90 3.31 2.79
CA ASP A 9 -13.89 3.54 3.84
C ASP A 9 -14.45 2.22 4.42
N ALA A 10 -15.44 2.32 5.31
CA ALA A 10 -16.06 1.16 5.94
C ALA A 10 -16.86 0.29 4.96
N GLU A 11 -17.28 0.86 3.84
CA GLU A 11 -18.02 0.20 2.77
C GLU A 11 -17.11 -0.32 1.64
N TYR A 12 -15.78 -0.24 1.82
CA TYR A 12 -14.75 -0.61 0.84
C TYR A 12 -14.69 0.27 -0.42
N HIS A 13 -15.22 1.50 -0.36
CA HIS A 13 -15.00 2.49 -1.40
C HIS A 13 -13.69 3.26 -1.16
N GLY A 14 -13.00 3.62 -2.24
CA GLY A 14 -11.78 4.42 -2.16
C GLY A 14 -12.06 5.86 -1.77
N ILE A 15 -11.36 6.37 -0.75
CA ILE A 15 -11.41 7.76 -0.33
C ILE A 15 -10.60 8.61 -1.32
N PRO A 16 -11.23 9.54 -2.06
CA PRO A 16 -10.52 10.33 -3.07
C PRO A 16 -9.40 11.17 -2.46
N GLY A 17 -8.23 11.15 -3.08
CA GLY A 17 -7.06 11.93 -2.63
C GLY A 17 -6.33 11.36 -1.43
N LEU A 18 -6.76 10.22 -0.88
CA LEU A 18 -6.12 9.60 0.30
C LEU A 18 -5.51 8.24 -0.05
N TYR A 19 -4.20 8.14 0.17
CA TYR A 19 -3.39 6.99 -0.19
C TYR A 19 -2.54 6.52 1.00
N ALA A 20 -2.31 5.22 1.13
CA ALA A 20 -1.49 4.63 2.18
C ALA A 20 -0.50 3.60 1.61
N VAL A 21 0.75 3.65 2.08
CA VAL A 21 1.85 2.77 1.66
C VAL A 21 2.71 2.38 2.85
N GLY A 22 3.59 1.39 2.71
CA GLY A 22 4.69 1.19 3.64
C GLY A 22 4.35 0.41 4.89
N ASN A 23 4.07 1.05 6.03
CA ASN A 23 3.57 0.35 7.23
C ASN A 23 2.10 0.71 7.52
N THR A 24 1.57 1.81 6.98
CA THR A 24 0.19 2.28 7.21
C THR A 24 -0.87 1.59 6.34
N GLN A 25 -0.49 1.10 5.16
CA GLN A 25 -1.31 0.20 4.32
C GLN A 25 -1.67 -1.12 5.04
N GLY A 26 -2.87 -1.65 4.81
CA GLY A 26 -3.27 -2.98 5.26
C GLY A 26 -3.01 -4.06 4.20
N GLY A 27 -3.39 -5.32 4.49
CA GLY A 27 -3.45 -6.39 3.47
C GLY A 27 -2.12 -6.87 2.89
N ARG A 28 -0.98 -6.55 3.52
CA ARG A 28 0.36 -7.00 3.05
C ARG A 28 0.60 -8.48 3.28
N PHE A 29 0.08 -8.99 4.39
CA PHE A 29 0.22 -10.37 4.83
C PHE A 29 -1.13 -10.84 5.36
N VAL A 30 -1.50 -12.07 5.02
CA VAL A 30 -2.81 -12.66 5.40
C VAL A 30 -2.72 -13.42 6.72
N GLY A 31 -1.56 -14.02 7.03
CA GLY A 31 -1.34 -14.82 8.23
C GLY A 31 -0.08 -14.37 8.98
N ASP A 32 1.08 -14.65 8.41
CA ASP A 32 2.37 -14.38 9.07
C ASP A 32 3.24 -13.40 8.28
N TYR A 33 4.09 -12.69 9.01
CA TYR A 33 5.15 -11.87 8.42
C TYR A 33 6.28 -12.77 7.91
N PRO A 34 6.77 -12.60 6.67
CA PRO A 34 7.88 -13.40 6.15
C PRO A 34 9.18 -13.06 6.89
N VAL A 35 9.51 -13.87 7.90
CA VAL A 35 10.69 -13.69 8.75
C VAL A 35 12.02 -14.05 8.07
N VAL A 36 11.97 -14.89 7.04
CA VAL A 36 13.16 -15.30 6.27
C VAL A 36 13.64 -14.24 5.28
N THR A 37 12.79 -13.25 4.99
CA THR A 37 13.13 -12.15 4.08
C THR A 37 13.32 -10.89 4.89
N ALA A 38 14.58 -10.54 5.15
CA ALA A 38 14.90 -9.28 5.80
C ALA A 38 14.47 -8.09 4.93
N GLY A 39 14.04 -6.99 5.56
CA GLY A 39 13.76 -5.72 4.88
C GLY A 39 12.40 -5.62 4.18
N VAL A 40 11.48 -6.58 4.38
CA VAL A 40 10.19 -6.60 3.67
C VAL A 40 9.37 -5.32 3.87
N SER A 41 9.21 -4.79 5.09
CA SER A 41 8.53 -3.50 5.32
C SER A 41 9.11 -2.35 4.50
N HIS A 42 10.44 -2.28 4.40
CA HIS A 42 11.11 -1.23 3.61
C HIS A 42 10.86 -1.44 2.12
N ALA A 43 10.94 -2.69 1.64
CA ALA A 43 10.64 -3.01 0.25
C ALA A 43 9.20 -2.63 -0.12
N PHE A 44 8.22 -2.93 0.74
CA PHE A 44 6.83 -2.51 0.55
C PHE A 44 6.70 -0.98 0.50
N ALA A 45 7.34 -0.26 1.41
CA ALA A 45 7.32 1.21 1.41
C ALA A 45 7.86 1.80 0.10
N LEU A 46 8.99 1.29 -0.39
CA LEU A 46 9.62 1.81 -1.60
C LEU A 46 8.84 1.44 -2.87
N VAL A 47 8.44 0.18 -3.02
CA VAL A 47 7.76 -0.31 -4.22
C VAL A 47 6.36 0.29 -4.33
N TYR A 48 5.54 0.17 -3.28
CA TYR A 48 4.18 0.74 -3.30
C TYR A 48 4.21 2.25 -3.27
N GLY A 49 5.16 2.87 -2.56
CA GLY A 49 5.37 4.32 -2.63
C GLY A 49 5.60 4.82 -4.06
N ARG A 50 6.41 4.10 -4.85
CA ARG A 50 6.63 4.42 -6.27
C ARG A 50 5.37 4.19 -7.12
N LEU A 51 4.67 3.08 -6.93
CA LEU A 51 3.46 2.75 -7.71
C LEU A 51 2.36 3.79 -7.48
N VAL A 52 2.03 4.05 -6.21
CA VAL A 52 1.07 5.07 -5.81
C VAL A 52 1.53 6.45 -6.27
N GLY A 53 2.83 6.76 -6.15
CA GLY A 53 3.40 8.00 -6.67
C GLY A 53 3.10 8.21 -8.16
N ASN A 54 3.28 7.18 -8.99
CA ASN A 54 2.96 7.25 -10.41
C ASN A 54 1.46 7.45 -10.68
N VAL A 55 0.60 6.80 -9.90
CA VAL A 55 -0.87 6.97 -10.01
C VAL A 55 -1.27 8.39 -9.63
N THR A 56 -0.79 8.89 -8.48
CA THR A 56 -1.11 10.24 -7.99
C THR A 56 -0.55 11.35 -8.88
N ALA A 57 0.56 11.12 -9.58
CA ALA A 57 1.12 12.08 -10.52
C ALA A 57 0.28 12.28 -11.79
N GLN A 58 -0.67 11.38 -12.06
CA GLN A 58 -1.57 11.42 -13.22
C GLN A 58 -2.96 12.00 -12.90
N LEU A 59 -3.21 12.33 -11.63
CA LEU A 59 -4.46 12.97 -11.16
C LEU A 59 -4.39 14.49 -11.35
#